data_AF-A0A8J6JGY2-F1
#
_entry.id   AF-A0A8J6JGY2-F1
#
_cell.length_a   1.000
_cell.length_b   1.000
_cell.length_c   1.000
_cell.angle_alpha   90.00
_cell.angle_beta   90.00
_cell.angle_gamma   90.00
#
_symmetry.space_group_name_H-M   'P 1'
#
loop_
_entity.id
_entity.type
_entity.pdbx_description
1 polymer ?
#
loop_
_entity_poly.entity_id
_entity_poly.type
_entity_poly.pdbx_seq_one_letter_code
_entity_poly.pdbx_strand_id
1 'polypeptide(L)'
;MKRTVRLYNILLPIWLLWIFPQVWLIVLPGNLAIDCAVLLLALLALGCTAKQAVLRRVWWRVWLNGFLADAAGVVWMLLGLLPIQWAWWEESISGIMGRPFRSPLSLSWTLAGVALAGVCIYFLDRRALRRCPELEPRQQHIAALALAIGTAPWLFLLPAY
;
A
#
# COMPACT_ATOMS: atom_id res chain seq x y z
N MET A 1 28.06 -8.81 -27.62
CA MET A 1 27.17 -9.29 -26.54
C MET A 1 26.01 -8.31 -26.39
N LYS A 2 24.77 -8.76 -26.63
CA LYS A 2 23.58 -7.90 -26.56
C LYS A 2 23.39 -7.42 -25.12
N ARG A 3 23.56 -6.13 -24.85
CA ARG A 3 23.11 -5.50 -23.60
C ARG A 3 21.59 -5.51 -23.62
N THR A 4 20.98 -6.59 -23.13
CA THR A 4 19.62 -6.53 -22.60
C THR A 4 19.68 -5.61 -21.40
N VAL A 5 19.40 -4.32 -21.61
CA VAL A 5 19.13 -3.39 -20.52
C VAL A 5 17.87 -3.92 -19.86
N ARG A 6 18.06 -4.70 -18.80
CA ARG A 6 16.97 -5.33 -18.06
C ARG A 6 16.22 -4.18 -17.41
N LEU A 7 14.98 -3.96 -17.86
CA LEU A 7 14.00 -3.02 -17.30
C LEU A 7 13.78 -3.20 -15.78
N TYR A 8 14.35 -4.25 -15.17
CA TYR A 8 14.34 -4.53 -13.74
C TYR A 8 15.13 -3.52 -12.88
N ASN A 9 16.04 -2.72 -13.44
CA ASN A 9 16.60 -1.56 -12.71
C ASN A 9 15.57 -0.42 -12.51
N ILE A 10 14.34 -0.58 -13.01
CA ILE A 10 13.20 0.32 -12.87
C ILE A 10 12.23 -0.20 -11.79
N LEU A 11 12.69 -1.09 -10.90
CA LEU A 11 11.96 -1.47 -9.68
C LEU A 11 12.08 -0.29 -8.68
N LEU A 12 11.41 0.81 -9.03
CA LEU A 12 11.31 2.11 -8.36
C LEU A 12 12.12 2.21 -7.05
N PRO A 13 13.39 2.64 -7.14
CA PRO A 13 14.07 3.17 -5.97
C PRO A 13 13.17 4.28 -5.43
N ILE A 14 12.84 4.27 -4.14
CA ILE A 14 12.13 5.39 -3.50
C ILE A 14 12.88 6.73 -3.75
N TRP A 15 14.20 6.64 -4.00
CA TRP A 15 15.08 7.72 -4.47
C TRP A 15 14.79 8.23 -5.89
N LEU A 16 14.27 7.41 -6.80
CA LEU A 16 13.90 7.80 -8.16
C LEU A 16 12.71 8.77 -8.18
N LEU A 17 11.81 8.69 -7.20
CA LEU A 17 10.72 9.67 -7.00
C LEU A 17 11.27 11.06 -6.65
N TRP A 18 12.41 11.13 -5.95
CA TRP A 18 13.10 12.38 -5.65
C TRP A 18 13.89 12.92 -6.85
N ILE A 19 14.53 12.02 -7.62
CA ILE A 19 15.36 12.39 -8.78
C ILE A 19 14.50 12.74 -10.02
N PHE A 20 13.36 12.07 -10.19
CA PHE A 20 12.43 12.27 -11.30
C PHE A 20 11.03 12.62 -10.77
N PRO A 21 10.77 13.89 -10.42
CA PRO A 21 9.45 14.35 -9.98
C PRO A 21 8.34 14.07 -11.01
N GLN A 22 8.70 13.90 -12.27
CA GLN A 22 7.84 13.50 -13.38
C GLN A 22 7.11 12.17 -13.12
N VAL A 23 7.75 11.23 -12.40
CA VAL A 23 7.19 9.90 -12.12
C VAL A 23 5.98 9.99 -11.18
N TRP A 24 5.91 11.03 -10.34
CA TRP A 24 4.72 11.30 -9.51
C TRP A 24 3.48 11.55 -10.37
N LEU A 25 3.62 12.14 -11.56
CA LEU A 25 2.51 12.37 -12.49
C LEU A 25 1.93 11.07 -13.04
N ILE A 26 2.63 9.93 -12.92
CA ILE A 26 2.14 8.62 -13.36
C ILE A 26 1.71 7.79 -12.15
N VAL A 27 2.54 7.76 -11.10
CA VAL A 27 2.29 6.94 -9.90
C VAL A 27 1.09 7.44 -9.10
N LEU A 28 0.96 8.75 -8.89
CA LEU A 28 -0.16 9.32 -8.14
C LEU A 28 -1.53 9.04 -8.78
N PRO A 29 -1.74 9.32 -10.09
CA PRO A 29 -3.01 8.99 -10.73
C PRO A 29 -3.17 7.48 -10.95
N GLY A 30 -2.09 6.73 -11.14
CA GLY A 30 -2.13 5.27 -11.21
C GLY A 30 -2.65 4.64 -9.92
N ASN A 31 -2.13 5.07 -8.76
CA ASN A 31 -2.59 4.63 -7.44
C ASN A 31 -4.07 5.03 -7.23
N LEU A 32 -4.42 6.30 -7.53
CA LEU A 32 -5.81 6.76 -7.46
C LEU A 32 -6.76 5.92 -8.33
N ALA A 33 -6.33 5.54 -9.54
CA ALA A 33 -7.13 4.72 -10.44
C ALA A 33 -7.38 3.32 -9.86
N ILE A 34 -6.37 2.72 -9.22
CA ILE A 34 -6.48 1.42 -8.54
C ILE A 34 -7.44 1.53 -7.36
N ASP A 35 -7.28 2.53 -6.49
CA ASP A 35 -8.18 2.76 -5.34
C ASP A 35 -9.63 2.92 -5.79
N CYS A 36 -9.86 3.75 -6.82
CA CYS A 36 -11.18 3.94 -7.40
C CYS A 36 -11.74 2.64 -7.99
N ALA A 37 -10.91 1.86 -8.71
CA ALA A 37 -11.31 0.61 -9.32
C ALA A 37 -11.71 -0.43 -8.25
N VAL A 38 -10.88 -0.61 -7.21
CA VAL A 38 -11.15 -1.54 -6.11
C VAL A 38 -12.43 -1.14 -5.38
N LEU A 39 -12.61 0.15 -5.07
CA LEU A 39 -13.84 0.63 -4.43
C LEU A 39 -15.07 0.41 -5.33
N LEU A 40 -14.99 0.72 -6.63
CA LEU A 40 -16.10 0.51 -7.56
C LEU A 40 -16.46 -0.96 -7.71
N LEU A 41 -15.47 -1.84 -7.82
CA LEU A 41 -15.68 -3.29 -7.89
C LEU A 41 -16.31 -3.82 -6.59
N ALA A 42 -15.84 -3.35 -5.44
CA ALA A 42 -16.43 -3.70 -4.14
C ALA A 42 -17.89 -3.25 -4.06
N LEU A 43 -18.19 -2.01 -4.45
CA LEU A 43 -19.56 -1.48 -4.46
C LEU A 43 -20.47 -2.20 -5.47
N LEU A 44 -19.92 -2.61 -6.62
CA LEU A 44 -20.63 -3.37 -7.64
C LEU A 44 -20.95 -4.79 -7.15
N ALA A 45 -19.99 -5.47 -6.52
CA ALA A 45 -20.21 -6.77 -5.89
C ALA A 45 -21.23 -6.71 -4.75
N LEU A 46 -21.34 -5.56 -4.08
CA LEU A 46 -22.32 -5.29 -3.02
C LEU A 46 -23.69 -4.84 -3.55
N GLY A 47 -23.88 -4.75 -4.87
CA GLY A 47 -25.14 -4.32 -5.48
C GLY A 47 -25.52 -2.87 -5.21
N CYS A 48 -24.57 -2.01 -4.84
CA CYS A 48 -24.86 -0.62 -4.47
C CYS A 48 -25.19 0.22 -5.71
N THR A 49 -26.43 0.72 -5.79
CA THR A 49 -26.92 1.52 -6.92
C THR A 49 -26.28 2.90 -6.97
N ALA A 50 -25.97 3.49 -5.80
CA ALA A 50 -25.37 4.81 -5.64
C ALA A 50 -23.82 4.84 -5.71
N LYS A 51 -23.19 3.85 -6.35
CA LYS A 51 -21.72 3.69 -6.40
C LYS A 51 -20.95 4.94 -6.85
N GLN A 52 -21.47 5.69 -7.82
CA GLN A 52 -20.82 6.92 -8.32
C GLN A 52 -20.90 8.08 -7.33
N ALA A 53 -22.02 8.21 -6.59
CA ALA A 53 -22.18 9.24 -5.58
C ALA A 53 -21.23 9.02 -4.40
N VAL A 54 -21.11 7.76 -3.95
CA VAL A 54 -20.15 7.34 -2.94
C VAL A 54 -18.72 7.61 -3.40
N LEU A 55 -18.35 7.19 -4.62
CA LEU A 55 -17.01 7.42 -5.15
C LEU A 55 -16.68 8.92 -5.19
N ARG A 56 -17.55 9.77 -5.74
CA ARG A 56 -17.34 11.23 -5.79
C ARG A 56 -17.17 11.88 -4.43
N ARG A 57 -17.76 11.31 -3.38
CA ARG A 57 -17.67 11.83 -2.01
C ARG A 57 -16.38 11.41 -1.30
N VAL A 58 -15.89 10.20 -1.57
CA VAL A 58 -14.83 9.56 -0.78
C VAL A 58 -13.51 9.42 -1.55
N TRP A 59 -13.47 9.53 -2.88
CA TRP A 59 -12.27 9.27 -3.70
C TRP A 59 -11.01 9.97 -3.18
N TRP A 60 -11.07 11.27 -2.89
CA TRP A 60 -9.91 12.02 -2.42
C TRP A 60 -9.45 11.57 -1.02
N ARG A 61 -10.40 11.12 -0.19
CA ARG A 61 -10.12 10.63 1.16
C ARG A 61 -9.48 9.25 1.11
N VAL A 62 -10.03 8.34 0.31
CA VAL A 62 -9.45 7.00 0.10
C VAL A 62 -8.02 7.14 -0.40
N TRP A 63 -7.81 8.00 -1.40
CA TRP A 63 -6.49 8.28 -1.93
C TRP A 63 -5.53 8.82 -0.86
N LEU A 64 -5.92 9.87 -0.11
CA LEU A 64 -5.08 10.42 0.95
C LEU A 64 -4.81 9.41 2.06
N ASN A 65 -5.81 8.60 2.43
CA ASN A 65 -5.68 7.55 3.43
C ASN A 65 -4.72 6.45 2.99
N GLY A 66 -4.75 6.09 1.70
CA GLY A 66 -3.77 5.19 1.07
C GLY A 66 -2.34 5.69 1.27
N PHE A 67 -2.08 6.96 0.96
CA PHE A 67 -0.75 7.56 1.20
C PHE A 67 -0.35 7.56 2.68
N LEU A 68 -1.29 7.86 3.58
CA LEU A 68 -1.01 7.86 5.01
C LEU A 68 -0.68 6.45 5.51
N ALA A 69 -1.37 5.42 4.99
CA ALA A 69 -1.10 4.04 5.33
C ALA A 69 0.21 3.53 4.72
N ASP A 70 0.51 3.90 3.49
CA ASP A 70 1.79 3.61 2.85
C ASP A 70 2.94 4.25 3.63
N ALA A 71 2.78 5.50 4.07
CA ALA A 71 3.75 6.18 4.93
C ALA A 71 3.95 5.42 6.25
N ALA A 72 2.89 4.90 6.88
CA ALA A 72 3.00 4.08 8.08
C ALA A 72 3.78 2.78 7.80
N GLY A 73 3.52 2.12 6.67
CA GLY A 73 4.27 0.95 6.21
C GLY A 73 5.75 1.25 5.97
N VAL A 74 6.07 2.37 5.32
CA VAL A 74 7.46 2.82 5.10
C VAL A 74 8.15 3.11 6.43
N VAL A 75 7.50 3.84 7.35
CA VAL A 75 8.05 4.10 8.69
C VAL A 75 8.36 2.79 9.41
N TRP A 76 7.45 1.81 9.36
CA TRP A 76 7.69 0.48 9.92
C TRP A 76 8.93 -0.19 9.32
N MET A 77 9.09 -0.14 8.00
CA MET A 77 10.27 -0.69 7.34
C MET A 77 11.56 0.05 7.77
N LEU A 78 11.50 1.38 7.90
CA LEU A 78 12.63 2.20 8.34
C LEU A 78 13.06 1.92 9.78
N LEU A 79 12.15 1.51 10.67
CA LEU A 79 12.52 1.05 12.01
C LEU A 79 13.45 -0.17 11.96
N GLY A 80 13.33 -1.02 10.94
CA GLY A 80 14.22 -2.14 10.68
C GLY A 80 15.67 -1.75 10.39
N LEU A 81 15.90 -0.52 9.92
CA LEU A 81 17.24 0.03 9.62
C LEU A 81 17.91 0.67 10.84
N LEU A 82 17.19 0.85 11.96
CA LEU A 82 17.80 1.42 13.15
C LEU A 82 18.87 0.45 13.69
N PRO A 83 20.07 0.96 14.05
CA PRO A 83 21.13 0.16 14.64
C PRO A 83 20.76 -0.14 16.11
N ILE A 84 19.85 -1.08 16.31
CA ILE A 84 19.53 -1.63 17.62
C ILE A 84 20.67 -2.57 17.98
N GLN A 85 21.32 -2.34 19.13
CA GLN A 85 22.51 -3.09 19.60
C GLN A 85 22.23 -4.55 20.01
N TRP A 86 21.19 -5.15 19.45
CA TRP A 86 20.83 -6.54 19.65
C TRP A 86 21.47 -7.35 18.53
N ALA A 87 22.38 -8.27 18.88
CA ALA A 87 23.16 -9.05 17.91
C ALA A 87 22.30 -9.77 16.85
N TRP A 88 21.10 -10.22 17.22
CA TRP A 88 20.16 -10.88 16.31
C TRP A 88 19.43 -9.91 15.36
N TRP A 89 19.38 -8.62 15.68
CA TRP A 89 18.73 -7.58 14.88
C TRP A 89 19.55 -7.17 13.67
N GLU A 90 20.87 -7.00 13.86
CA GLU A 90 21.78 -6.65 12.76
C GLU A 90 21.93 -7.79 11.74
N GLU A 91 22.02 -9.05 12.21
CA GLU A 91 22.09 -10.21 11.31
C GLU A 91 20.78 -10.47 10.55
N SER A 92 19.62 -10.08 11.12
CA SER A 92 18.31 -10.49 10.60
C SER A 92 17.50 -9.41 9.89
N ILE A 93 17.66 -8.12 10.21
CA ILE A 93 16.74 -7.07 9.75
C ILE A 93 17.48 -5.90 9.07
N SER A 94 18.53 -5.35 9.68
CA SER A 94 19.19 -4.14 9.13
C SER A 94 19.88 -4.39 7.78
N GLY A 95 20.37 -5.61 7.52
CA GLY A 95 21.00 -6.01 6.26
C GLY A 95 20.07 -6.57 5.18
N ILE A 96 18.76 -6.74 5.45
CA ILE A 96 17.84 -7.54 4.60
C ILE A 96 16.78 -6.71 3.86
N MET A 97 16.80 -5.38 3.98
CA MET A 97 15.84 -4.43 3.36
C MET A 97 15.76 -4.40 1.81
N GLY A 98 16.31 -5.40 1.11
CA GLY A 98 16.06 -5.66 -0.32
C GLY A 98 15.65 -7.11 -0.64
N ARG A 99 15.67 -8.03 0.33
CA ARG A 99 15.47 -9.47 0.10
C ARG A 99 14.52 -10.09 1.13
N PRO A 100 13.21 -9.80 1.06
CA PRO A 100 12.23 -10.31 2.02
C PRO A 100 12.26 -11.83 2.19
N PHE A 101 12.57 -12.59 1.13
CA PHE A 101 12.64 -14.07 1.16
C PHE A 101 13.97 -14.67 1.67
N ARG A 102 14.95 -13.86 2.08
CA ARG A 102 16.27 -14.38 2.50
C ARG A 102 16.23 -15.03 3.88
N SER A 103 15.36 -14.54 4.77
CA SER A 103 15.19 -15.06 6.13
C SER A 103 13.70 -15.11 6.48
N PRO A 104 13.24 -16.13 7.24
CA PRO A 104 11.88 -16.13 7.79
C PRO A 104 11.56 -14.86 8.60
N LEU A 105 12.57 -14.25 9.24
CA LEU A 105 12.42 -13.02 10.01
C LEU A 105 12.20 -11.80 9.13
N SER A 106 12.95 -11.65 8.03
CA SER A 106 12.75 -10.55 7.08
C SER A 106 11.39 -10.63 6.41
N LEU A 107 10.95 -11.84 6.05
CA LEU A 107 9.62 -12.05 5.48
C LEU A 107 8.53 -11.65 6.48
N SER A 108 8.66 -12.09 7.73
CA SER A 108 7.71 -11.77 8.81
C SER A 108 7.68 -10.26 9.09
N TRP A 109 8.83 -9.59 9.06
CA TRP A 109 8.92 -8.14 9.22
C TRP A 109 8.24 -7.38 8.07
N THR A 110 8.49 -7.80 6.82
CA THR A 110 7.86 -7.22 5.64
C THR A 110 6.34 -7.43 5.65
N LEU A 111 5.90 -8.64 6.00
CA LEU A 111 4.49 -8.96 6.16
C LEU A 111 3.84 -8.14 7.27
N ALA A 112 4.53 -7.92 8.39
CA ALA A 112 4.04 -7.07 9.47
C ALA A 112 3.83 -5.62 8.99
N GLY A 113 4.74 -5.08 8.17
CA GLY A 113 4.58 -3.74 7.60
C GLY A 113 3.44 -3.64 6.58
N VAL A 114 3.27 -4.65 5.72
CA VAL A 114 2.12 -4.72 4.79
C VAL A 114 0.81 -4.85 5.55
N ALA A 115 0.77 -5.70 6.59
CA ALA A 115 -0.40 -5.85 7.44
C ALA A 115 -0.72 -4.56 8.20
N LEU A 116 0.29 -3.86 8.71
CA LEU A 116 0.12 -2.56 9.38
C LEU A 116 -0.50 -1.54 8.42
N ALA A 117 0.04 -1.41 7.20
CA ALA A 117 -0.52 -0.54 6.17
C ALA A 117 -1.97 -0.94 5.85
N GLY A 118 -2.27 -2.22 5.61
CA GLY A 118 -3.63 -2.71 5.37
C GLY A 118 -4.61 -2.39 6.52
N VAL A 119 -4.16 -2.54 7.78
CA VAL A 119 -4.95 -2.17 8.97
C VAL A 119 -5.22 -0.66 8.99
N CYS A 120 -4.22 0.18 8.70
CA CYS A 120 -4.39 1.62 8.58
C CYS A 120 -5.42 1.98 7.48
N ILE A 121 -5.29 1.40 6.28
CA ILE A 121 -6.24 1.58 5.18
C ILE A 121 -7.66 1.24 5.64
N TYR A 122 -7.84 0.05 6.23
CA TYR A 122 -9.15 -0.39 6.72
C TYR A 122 -9.79 0.62 7.68
N PHE A 123 -9.06 1.07 8.71
CA PHE A 123 -9.63 1.98 9.69
C PHE A 123 -9.93 3.37 9.12
N LEU A 124 -9.02 3.91 8.31
CA LEU A 124 -9.16 5.23 7.71
C LEU A 124 -10.28 5.26 6.67
N ASP A 125 -10.35 4.26 5.80
CA ASP A 125 -11.38 4.18 4.76
C ASP A 125 -12.73 3.82 5.33
N ARG A 126 -12.79 2.94 6.33
CA ARG A 126 -14.05 2.70 7.06
C ARG A 126 -14.57 3.97 7.71
N ARG A 127 -13.69 4.82 8.26
CA ARG A 127 -14.09 6.12 8.82
C ARG A 127 -14.60 7.08 7.74
N ALA A 128 -14.05 7.02 6.53
CA ALA A 128 -14.51 7.83 5.41
C ALA A 128 -15.85 7.33 4.85
N LEU A 129 -16.01 6.01 4.68
CA LEU A 129 -17.23 5.36 4.18
C LEU A 129 -18.42 5.51 5.13
N ARG A 130 -18.18 5.55 6.46
CA ARG A 130 -19.21 5.87 7.46
C ARG A 130 -19.90 7.22 7.27
N ARG A 131 -19.29 8.15 6.51
CA ARG A 131 -19.87 9.47 6.20
C ARG A 131 -20.75 9.44 4.94
N CYS A 132 -20.94 8.28 4.34
CA CYS A 132 -21.81 8.07 3.19
C CYS A 132 -23.15 7.51 3.67
N PRO A 133 -24.24 8.31 3.66
CA PRO A 133 -25.57 7.82 4.02
C PRO A 133 -26.09 6.75 3.05
N GLU A 134 -25.51 6.65 1.86
CA GLU A 134 -25.90 5.71 0.80
C GLU A 134 -25.43 4.27 1.07
N LEU A 135 -24.59 4.06 2.08
CA LEU A 135 -24.01 2.75 2.40
C LEU A 135 -24.53 2.22 3.73
N GLU A 136 -25.01 0.99 3.72
CA GLU A 136 -25.29 0.25 4.95
C GLU A 136 -24.00 -0.06 5.72
N PRO A 137 -24.06 -0.22 7.06
CA PRO A 137 -22.89 -0.56 7.88
C PRO A 137 -22.13 -1.80 7.39
N ARG A 138 -22.84 -2.79 6.83
CA ARG A 138 -22.25 -4.00 6.24
C ARG A 138 -21.47 -3.68 4.96
N GLN A 139 -22.04 -2.87 4.07
CA GLN A 139 -21.40 -2.46 2.83
C GLN A 139 -20.14 -1.62 3.11
N GLN A 140 -20.20 -0.71 4.09
CA GLN A 140 -19.04 0.07 4.54
C GLN A 140 -17.90 -0.84 5.03
N HIS A 141 -18.22 -1.88 5.79
CA HIS A 141 -17.22 -2.83 6.30
C HIS A 141 -16.56 -3.63 5.17
N ILE A 142 -17.37 -4.20 4.27
CA ILE A 142 -16.86 -5.02 3.16
C ILE A 142 -16.05 -4.16 2.18
N ALA A 143 -16.50 -2.95 1.86
CA ALA A 143 -15.77 -2.04 0.98
C ALA A 143 -14.43 -1.59 1.59
N ALA A 144 -14.40 -1.27 2.89
CA ALA A 144 -13.15 -0.94 3.58
C ALA A 144 -12.17 -2.11 3.61
N LEU A 145 -12.68 -3.34 3.76
CA LEU A 145 -11.86 -4.55 3.76
C LEU A 145 -11.34 -4.87 2.35
N ALA A 146 -12.16 -4.67 1.32
CA ALA A 146 -11.75 -4.81 -0.07
C ALA A 146 -10.63 -3.82 -0.44
N LEU A 147 -10.73 -2.57 0.02
CA LEU A 147 -9.65 -1.58 -0.11
C LEU A 147 -8.39 -2.04 0.63
N ALA A 148 -8.50 -2.35 1.92
CA ALA A 148 -7.37 -2.79 2.73
C ALA A 148 -6.61 -3.99 2.15
N ILE A 149 -7.30 -4.93 1.51
CA ILE A 149 -6.66 -6.09 0.86
C ILE A 149 -6.20 -5.74 -0.56
N GLY A 150 -7.00 -5.02 -1.33
CA GLY A 150 -6.72 -4.74 -2.74
C GLY A 150 -5.62 -3.71 -2.95
N THR A 151 -5.45 -2.77 -2.02
CA THR A 151 -4.57 -1.61 -2.16
C THR A 151 -3.44 -1.58 -1.13
N ALA A 152 -3.32 -2.62 -0.29
CA ALA A 152 -2.14 -2.78 0.56
C ALA A 152 -0.85 -2.81 -0.28
N PRO A 153 0.29 -2.37 0.29
CA PRO A 153 1.57 -2.27 -0.42
C PRO A 153 2.23 -3.64 -0.60
N TRP A 154 1.57 -4.56 -1.31
CA TRP A 154 2.08 -5.90 -1.64
C TRP A 154 3.41 -5.86 -2.39
N LEU A 155 3.70 -4.74 -3.07
CA LEU A 155 4.97 -4.50 -3.73
C LEU A 155 6.16 -4.58 -2.76
N PHE A 156 5.98 -4.37 -1.45
CA PHE A 156 7.05 -4.57 -0.47
C PHE A 156 7.51 -6.02 -0.37
N LEU A 157 6.67 -6.99 -0.76
CA LEU A 157 7.04 -8.40 -0.81
C LEU A 157 7.86 -8.76 -2.07
N LEU A 158 7.89 -7.88 -3.08
CA LEU A 158 8.72 -8.13 -4.26
C LEU A 158 10.20 -7.94 -3.92
N PRO A 159 11.05 -8.93 -4.20
CA PRO A 159 12.48 -8.81 -3.96
C PRO A 159 13.09 -7.79 -4.92
N ALA A 160 13.82 -6.82 -4.35
CA ALA A 160 14.66 -5.90 -5.10
C ALA A 160 16.02 -6.59 -5.29
N TYR A 161 16.22 -7.18 -6.47
CA TYR A 161 17.41 -7.97 -6.80
C TYR A 161 18.65 -7.11 -7.00
#